data_AF-A0A3Q0J354-F1
#
_entry.id   AF-A0A3Q0J354-F1
#
_cell.length_a   1.000
_cell.length_b   1.000
_cell.length_c   1.000
_cell.angle_alpha   90.00
_cell.angle_beta   90.00
_cell.angle_gamma   90.00
#
_symmetry.space_group_name_H-M   'P 1'
#
loop_
_entity.id
_entity.type
_entity.pdbx_description
1 polymer ?
#
loop_
_entity_poly.entity_id
_entity_poly.type
_entity_poly.pdbx_seq_one_letter_code
_entity_poly.pdbx_strand_id
1 'polypeptide(L)'
;MKHKSQTRGIHYIVIFATCMVCYYNSCYCDFVFDDISAIKENRDLKPTTPIQNVFLNDFWGTPMHKEQSHKSYRPLCVVTFRWNYALHQLDPMGYHLVNMLLHGIVCVLYFRASSRNLCRHNQSKKTIMLLVGHKRQGNPSGEPLEKQDIGVMNRTRKMNE
;
A
#
# COMPACT_ATOMS: atom_id res chain seq x y z
N MET A 1 -27.19 -6.72 4.66
CA MET A 1 -25.73 -6.97 4.53
C MET A 1 -25.28 -7.36 3.11
N LYS A 2 -26.04 -8.17 2.35
CA LYS A 2 -25.69 -8.58 0.95
C LYS A 2 -25.44 -7.41 -0.01
N HIS A 3 -26.29 -6.37 0.00
CA HIS A 3 -26.20 -5.25 -0.94
C HIS A 3 -24.86 -4.49 -0.87
N LYS A 4 -24.35 -4.22 0.35
CA LYS A 4 -23.09 -3.47 0.57
C LYS A 4 -21.84 -4.27 0.16
N SER A 5 -21.91 -5.60 0.17
CA SER A 5 -20.82 -6.47 -0.28
C SER A 5 -20.77 -6.53 -1.81
N GLN A 6 -21.94 -6.62 -2.44
CA GLN A 6 -22.09 -6.67 -3.90
C GLN A 6 -21.53 -5.41 -4.59
N THR A 7 -21.80 -4.22 -4.04
CA THR A 7 -21.27 -2.96 -4.60
C THR A 7 -19.74 -2.90 -4.56
N ARG A 8 -19.10 -3.48 -3.53
CA ARG A 8 -17.63 -3.51 -3.42
C ARG A 8 -17.00 -4.42 -4.46
N GLY A 9 -17.63 -5.55 -4.76
CA GLY A 9 -17.19 -6.44 -5.83
C GLY A 9 -17.21 -5.74 -7.18
N ILE A 10 -18.28 -5.01 -7.48
CA ILE A 10 -18.41 -4.23 -8.73
C ILE A 10 -17.27 -3.22 -8.86
N HIS A 11 -16.94 -2.46 -7.81
CA HIS A 11 -15.83 -1.51 -7.86
C HIS A 11 -14.49 -2.17 -8.19
N TYR A 12 -14.21 -3.34 -7.61
CA TYR A 12 -12.96 -4.06 -7.92
C TYR A 12 -12.91 -4.51 -9.38
N ILE A 13 -14.02 -5.02 -9.91
CA ILE A 13 -14.14 -5.43 -11.31
C ILE A 13 -13.94 -4.23 -12.25
N VAL A 14 -14.63 -3.12 -11.97
CA VAL A 14 -14.52 -1.90 -12.79
C VAL A 14 -13.09 -1.37 -12.81
N ILE A 15 -12.43 -1.27 -11.65
CA ILE A 15 -11.03 -0.80 -11.58
C ILE A 15 -10.11 -1.72 -12.39
N PHE A 16 -10.23 -3.03 -12.20
CA PHE A 16 -9.40 -4.00 -12.92
C PHE A 16 -9.64 -3.93 -14.43
N ALA A 17 -10.90 -3.90 -14.86
CA ALA A 17 -11.27 -3.80 -16.28
C ALA A 17 -10.75 -2.51 -16.91
N THR A 18 -10.85 -1.37 -16.22
CA THR A 18 -10.30 -0.10 -16.69
C THR A 18 -8.79 -0.21 -16.91
N CYS A 19 -8.05 -0.81 -15.97
CA CYS A 19 -6.60 -1.05 -16.16
C CYS A 19 -6.33 -1.90 -17.42
N MET A 20 -7.10 -2.97 -17.65
CA MET A 20 -6.90 -3.81 -18.84
C MET A 20 -7.17 -3.03 -20.12
N VAL A 21 -8.28 -2.30 -20.19
CA VAL A 21 -8.66 -1.53 -21.39
C VAL A 21 -7.64 -0.42 -21.70
N CYS A 22 -7.18 0.31 -20.69
CA CYS A 22 -6.23 1.40 -20.86
C CYS A 22 -4.85 0.96 -21.36
N TYR A 23 -4.42 -0.26 -21.00
CA TYR A 23 -3.09 -0.78 -21.32
C TYR A 23 -3.09 -1.92 -22.34
N TYR A 24 -4.25 -2.34 -22.86
CA TYR A 24 -4.36 -3.43 -23.82
C TYR A 24 -3.50 -3.21 -25.08
N ASN A 25 -3.42 -1.96 -25.55
CA ASN A 25 -2.59 -1.61 -26.69
C ASN A 25 -1.09 -1.89 -26.47
N SER A 26 -0.61 -1.87 -25.22
CA SER A 26 0.79 -2.17 -24.89
C SER A 26 1.19 -3.61 -25.17
N CYS A 27 0.25 -4.55 -25.24
CA CYS A 27 0.53 -5.94 -25.58
C CYS A 27 1.06 -6.14 -27.01
N TYR A 28 0.92 -5.14 -27.87
CA TYR A 28 1.39 -5.14 -29.25
C TYR A 28 2.67 -4.32 -29.46
N CYS A 29 3.25 -3.80 -28.38
CA CYS A 29 4.49 -3.05 -28.43
C CYS A 29 5.70 -3.98 -28.29
N ASP A 30 6.83 -3.55 -28.85
CA ASP A 30 8.12 -4.18 -28.65
C ASP A 30 8.82 -3.70 -27.38
N PHE A 31 9.85 -4.43 -26.95
CA PHE A 31 10.76 -3.97 -25.90
C PHE A 31 11.48 -2.68 -26.29
N VAL A 32 11.43 -1.68 -25.41
CA VAL A 32 12.04 -0.37 -25.62
C VAL A 32 12.82 0.10 -24.38
N PHE A 33 13.84 0.93 -24.60
CA PHE A 33 14.65 1.53 -23.52
C PHE A 33 15.15 0.49 -22.51
N ASP A 34 14.76 0.66 -21.24
CA ASP A 34 15.15 -0.15 -20.10
C ASP A 34 14.77 -1.63 -20.25
N ASP A 35 13.72 -1.96 -21.02
CA ASP A 35 13.34 -3.35 -21.26
C ASP A 35 14.47 -4.15 -21.93
N ILE A 36 15.26 -3.49 -22.79
CA ILE A 36 16.37 -4.12 -23.49
C ILE A 36 17.40 -4.60 -22.49
N SER A 37 17.88 -3.72 -21.62
CA SER A 37 18.90 -4.07 -20.63
C SER A 37 18.35 -4.95 -19.50
N ALA A 38 17.11 -4.74 -19.06
CA ALA A 38 16.51 -5.51 -17.98
C ALA A 38 16.08 -6.93 -18.40
N ILE A 39 15.74 -7.15 -19.68
CA ILE A 39 15.18 -8.41 -20.18
C ILE A 39 16.09 -9.08 -21.21
N LYS A 40 16.38 -8.41 -22.34
CA LYS A 40 17.14 -9.04 -23.45
C LYS A 40 18.60 -9.32 -23.06
N GLU A 41 19.24 -8.38 -22.38
CA GLU A 41 20.67 -8.43 -22.07
C GLU A 41 20.96 -9.05 -20.70
N ASN A 42 19.95 -9.08 -19.81
CA ASN A 42 20.10 -9.56 -18.45
C ASN A 42 20.31 -11.10 -18.41
N ARG A 43 21.51 -11.50 -18.01
CA ARG A 43 21.92 -12.91 -17.93
C ARG A 43 21.20 -13.68 -16.82
N ASP A 44 20.64 -13.00 -15.83
CA ASP A 44 19.97 -13.64 -14.70
C ASP A 44 18.63 -14.27 -15.07
N LEU A 45 18.06 -13.90 -16.21
CA LEU A 45 16.83 -14.50 -16.74
C LEU A 45 17.09 -15.86 -17.40
N LYS A 46 18.34 -16.14 -17.80
CA LYS A 46 18.67 -17.37 -18.53
C LYS A 46 18.69 -18.58 -17.59
N PRO A 47 18.21 -19.76 -18.03
CA PRO A 47 18.22 -20.97 -17.21
C PRO A 47 19.65 -21.44 -16.87
N THR A 48 20.64 -21.05 -17.66
CA THR A 48 22.07 -21.35 -17.45
C THR A 48 22.67 -20.67 -16.23
N THR A 49 22.07 -19.56 -15.77
CA THR A 49 22.59 -18.78 -14.64
C THR A 49 21.92 -19.24 -13.35
N PRO A 50 22.64 -19.51 -12.25
CA PRO A 50 22.02 -19.90 -10.98
C PRO A 50 20.98 -18.87 -10.50
N ILE A 51 19.85 -19.32 -9.96
CA ILE A 51 18.78 -18.41 -9.48
C ILE A 51 19.25 -17.53 -8.31
N GLN A 52 20.26 -17.98 -7.56
CA GLN A 52 20.87 -17.21 -6.47
C GLN A 52 21.43 -15.87 -6.96
N ASN A 53 21.90 -15.80 -8.20
CA ASN A 53 22.46 -14.58 -8.78
C ASN A 53 21.43 -13.44 -8.82
N VAL A 54 20.14 -13.76 -8.99
CA VAL A 54 19.05 -12.77 -8.93
C VAL A 54 19.02 -12.01 -7.60
N PHE A 55 19.49 -12.63 -6.52
CA PHE A 55 19.55 -12.03 -5.18
C PHE A 55 20.90 -11.37 -4.87
N LEU A 56 21.91 -11.57 -5.72
CA LEU A 56 23.27 -11.03 -5.54
C LEU A 56 23.59 -9.89 -6.50
N ASN A 57 22.86 -9.83 -7.62
CA ASN A 57 23.02 -8.83 -8.65
C ASN A 57 21.98 -7.71 -8.50
N ASP A 58 22.23 -6.59 -9.17
CA ASP A 58 21.25 -5.53 -9.34
C ASP A 58 20.21 -5.89 -10.40
N PHE A 59 19.23 -4.99 -10.57
CA PHE A 59 18.13 -5.13 -11.51
C PHE A 59 18.55 -5.43 -12.96
N TRP A 60 19.75 -5.01 -13.36
CA TRP A 60 20.26 -5.15 -14.73
C TRP A 60 21.13 -6.42 -14.91
N GLY A 61 21.33 -7.20 -13.84
CA GLY A 61 22.16 -8.39 -13.85
C GLY A 61 23.65 -8.12 -13.59
N THR A 62 24.00 -6.95 -13.05
CA THR A 62 25.37 -6.63 -12.65
C THR A 62 25.58 -6.97 -11.18
N PRO A 63 26.66 -7.69 -10.81
CA PRO A 63 26.94 -7.98 -9.40
C PRO A 63 27.05 -6.72 -8.54
N MET A 64 26.34 -6.71 -7.41
CA MET A 64 26.16 -5.54 -6.54
C MET A 64 27.46 -4.92 -6.00
N HIS A 65 28.53 -5.71 -5.94
CA HIS A 65 29.85 -5.28 -5.45
C HIS A 65 30.69 -4.52 -6.50
N LYS A 66 30.28 -4.54 -7.78
CA LYS A 66 31.01 -3.84 -8.85
C LYS A 66 30.65 -2.36 -8.86
N GLU A 67 31.63 -1.51 -9.19
CA GLU A 67 31.41 -0.06 -9.30
C GLU A 67 30.43 0.32 -10.41
N GLN A 68 30.36 -0.49 -11.47
CA GLN A 68 29.43 -0.31 -12.58
C GLN A 68 27.99 -0.72 -12.22
N SER A 69 27.75 -1.29 -11.03
CA SER A 69 26.39 -1.60 -10.59
C SER A 69 25.63 -0.32 -10.31
N HIS A 70 24.39 -0.27 -10.77
CA HIS A 70 23.46 0.80 -10.44
C HIS A 70 22.92 0.69 -9.00
N LYS A 71 23.24 -0.40 -8.30
CA LYS A 71 22.80 -0.71 -6.93
C LYS A 71 21.27 -0.74 -6.75
N SER A 72 20.53 -0.85 -7.85
CA SER A 72 19.09 -0.96 -7.87
C SER A 72 18.66 -2.39 -7.54
N TYR A 73 18.35 -2.65 -6.28
CA TYR A 73 17.96 -3.99 -5.81
C TYR A 73 16.46 -4.25 -5.99
N ARG A 74 16.11 -5.15 -6.94
CA ARG A 74 14.71 -5.50 -7.29
C ARG A 74 14.53 -6.99 -7.59
N PRO A 75 14.93 -7.89 -6.67
CA PRO A 75 15.04 -9.32 -6.95
C PRO A 75 13.70 -9.95 -7.37
N LEU A 76 12.59 -9.55 -6.75
CA LEU A 76 11.27 -10.09 -7.09
C LEU A 76 10.84 -9.77 -8.53
N CYS A 77 11.20 -8.59 -9.03
CA CYS A 77 10.90 -8.18 -10.40
C CYS A 77 11.75 -8.98 -11.41
N VAL A 78 13.04 -9.20 -11.10
CA VAL A 78 13.92 -10.02 -11.93
C VAL A 78 13.48 -11.50 -11.90
N VAL A 79 13.00 -12.02 -10.75
CA VAL A 79 12.39 -13.36 -10.67
C VAL A 79 11.17 -13.46 -11.58
N THR A 80 10.27 -12.46 -11.58
CA THR A 80 9.10 -12.49 -12.46
C THR A 80 9.51 -12.46 -13.93
N PHE A 81 10.55 -11.69 -14.30
CA PHE A 81 11.09 -11.69 -15.66
C PHE A 81 11.74 -13.01 -16.04
N ARG A 82 12.40 -13.69 -15.11
CA ARG A 82 12.99 -15.01 -15.32
C ARG A 82 11.92 -16.08 -15.55
N TRP A 83 10.81 -16.03 -14.81
CA TRP A 83 9.68 -16.92 -15.07
C TRP A 83 9.00 -16.60 -16.40
N ASN A 84 8.82 -15.32 -16.75
CA ASN A 84 8.32 -14.94 -18.08
C ASN A 84 9.24 -15.46 -19.19
N TYR A 85 10.55 -15.32 -19.03
CA TYR A 85 11.52 -15.83 -19.98
C TYR A 85 11.43 -17.35 -20.12
N ALA A 86 11.24 -18.08 -19.02
CA ALA A 86 11.06 -19.54 -19.07
C ALA A 86 9.82 -19.97 -19.85
N LEU A 87 8.74 -19.17 -19.84
CA LEU A 87 7.48 -19.47 -20.53
C LEU A 87 7.47 -18.98 -21.98
N HIS A 88 7.80 -17.71 -22.22
CA HIS A 88 7.62 -17.00 -23.48
C HIS A 88 8.93 -16.47 -24.10
N GLN A 89 10.08 -16.78 -23.49
CA GLN A 89 11.41 -16.34 -23.97
C GLN A 89 11.47 -14.82 -24.16
N LEU A 90 11.82 -14.33 -25.35
CA LEU A 90 11.92 -12.91 -25.66
C LEU A 90 10.71 -12.39 -26.47
N ASP A 91 9.52 -12.96 -26.25
CA ASP A 91 8.27 -12.41 -26.78
C ASP A 91 7.75 -11.27 -25.86
N PRO A 92 7.71 -10.00 -26.31
CA PRO A 92 7.27 -8.85 -25.51
C PRO A 92 5.85 -8.99 -24.97
N MET A 93 4.95 -9.65 -25.72
CA MET A 93 3.54 -9.72 -25.37
C MET A 93 3.33 -10.34 -23.99
N GLY A 94 4.08 -11.40 -23.67
CA GLY A 94 4.02 -12.07 -22.37
C GLY A 94 4.40 -11.16 -21.20
N TYR A 95 5.43 -10.34 -21.38
CA TYR A 95 5.88 -9.40 -20.36
C TYR A 95 4.86 -8.29 -20.13
N HIS A 96 4.34 -7.71 -21.21
CA HIS A 96 3.30 -6.67 -21.12
C HIS A 96 2.01 -7.20 -20.49
N LEU A 97 1.58 -8.42 -20.85
CA LEU A 97 0.41 -9.05 -20.27
C LEU A 97 0.57 -9.26 -18.76
N VAL A 98 1.69 -9.83 -18.32
CA VAL A 98 1.94 -10.06 -16.88
C VAL A 98 2.03 -8.74 -16.12
N ASN A 99 2.72 -7.74 -16.67
CA ASN A 99 2.80 -6.41 -16.07
C ASN A 99 1.41 -5.76 -15.95
N MET A 100 0.57 -5.88 -16.99
CA MET A 100 -0.79 -5.36 -17.00
C MET A 100 -1.66 -6.04 -15.92
N LEU A 101 -1.61 -7.37 -15.80
CA LEU A 101 -2.32 -8.13 -14.77
C LEU A 101 -1.87 -7.73 -13.36
N LEU A 102 -0.57 -7.63 -13.11
CA LEU A 102 0.00 -7.21 -11.83
C LEU A 102 -0.41 -5.76 -11.49
N HIS A 103 -0.40 -4.87 -12.48
CA HIS A 103 -0.87 -3.49 -12.30
C HIS A 103 -2.34 -3.45 -11.87
N GLY A 104 -3.21 -4.21 -12.54
CA GLY A 104 -4.62 -4.32 -12.16
C GLY A 104 -4.80 -4.84 -10.73
N ILE A 105 -4.04 -5.86 -10.32
CA ILE A 105 -4.06 -6.38 -8.94
C ILE A 105 -3.63 -5.29 -7.94
N VAL A 106 -2.54 -4.57 -8.21
CA VAL A 106 -2.04 -3.49 -7.34
C VAL A 106 -3.07 -2.38 -7.21
N CYS A 107 -3.73 -1.97 -8.29
CA CYS A 107 -4.79 -0.96 -8.26
C CYS A 107 -5.97 -1.38 -7.38
N VAL A 108 -6.42 -2.64 -7.49
CA VAL A 108 -7.49 -3.18 -6.63
C VAL A 108 -7.06 -3.24 -5.15
N LEU A 109 -5.84 -3.69 -4.88
CA LEU A 109 -5.29 -3.73 -3.52
C LEU A 109 -5.16 -2.34 -2.91
N TYR A 110 -4.67 -1.37 -3.68
CA TYR A 110 -4.58 0.03 -3.27
C TYR A 110 -5.96 0.59 -2.94
N PHE A 111 -6.94 0.42 -3.82
CA PHE A 111 -8.31 0.89 -3.56
C PHE A 111 -8.90 0.26 -2.30
N ARG A 112 -8.68 -1.05 -2.09
CA ARG A 112 -9.10 -1.75 -0.88
C ARG A 112 -8.42 -1.19 0.38
N ALA A 113 -7.11 -0.96 0.34
CA ALA A 113 -6.35 -0.41 1.47
C ALA A 113 -6.80 1.00 1.81
N SER A 114 -6.87 1.89 0.81
CA SER A 114 -7.32 3.27 0.94
C SER A 114 -8.74 3.36 1.48
N SER A 115 -9.67 2.53 0.96
CA SER A 115 -11.05 2.45 1.46
C SER A 115 -11.10 2.06 2.93
N ARG A 116 -10.27 1.09 3.37
CA ARG A 116 -10.22 0.67 4.78
C ARG A 116 -9.68 1.78 5.67
N ASN A 117 -8.62 2.47 5.25
CA ASN A 117 -8.01 3.55 6.01
C ASN A 117 -8.96 4.74 6.16
N LEU A 118 -9.65 5.14 5.08
CA LEU A 118 -10.63 6.22 5.12
C LEU A 118 -11.82 5.89 6.03
N CYS A 119 -12.33 4.66 5.99
CA CYS A 119 -13.37 4.22 6.92
C CYS A 119 -12.91 4.30 8.39
N ARG A 120 -11.68 3.87 8.70
CA ARG A 120 -11.13 3.97 10.06
C ARG A 120 -11.01 5.42 10.53
N HIS A 121 -10.53 6.31 9.66
CA HIS A 121 -10.40 7.74 9.96
C HIS A 121 -11.76 8.39 10.25
N ASN A 122 -12.76 8.11 9.43
CA ASN A 122 -14.11 8.65 9.61
C ASN A 122 -14.80 8.13 10.88
N GLN A 123 -14.54 6.88 11.28
CA GLN A 123 -15.03 6.34 12.56
C GLN A 123 -14.35 7.01 13.75
N SER A 124 -13.03 7.17 13.72
CA SER A 124 -12.28 7.85 14.79
C SER A 124 -12.78 9.29 15.00
N LYS A 125 -12.99 10.05 13.92
CA LYS A 125 -13.57 11.40 13.99
C LYS A 125 -14.96 11.42 14.64
N LYS A 126 -15.84 10.47 14.29
CA LYS A 126 -17.18 10.35 14.89
C LYS A 126 -17.08 10.04 16.38
N THR A 127 -16.20 9.13 16.79
CA THR A 127 -15.99 8.81 18.21
C THR A 127 -15.47 10.01 18.98
N ILE A 128 -14.48 10.74 18.47
CA ILE A 128 -13.96 11.96 19.12
C ILE A 128 -15.05 13.02 19.23
N MET A 129 -15.82 13.25 18.16
CA MET A 129 -16.91 14.22 18.16
C MET A 129 -18.03 13.83 19.14
N LEU A 130 -18.34 12.53 19.25
CA LEU A 130 -19.27 12.01 20.27
C LEU A 130 -18.72 12.20 21.69
N LEU A 131 -17.44 11.91 21.93
CA LEU A 131 -16.80 12.10 23.24
C LEU A 131 -16.75 13.59 23.64
N VAL A 132 -16.40 14.48 22.71
CA VAL A 132 -16.41 15.94 22.92
C VAL A 132 -17.83 16.46 23.13
N GLY A 133 -18.80 15.97 22.34
CA GLY A 133 -20.22 16.31 22.50
C GLY A 133 -20.81 15.84 23.83
N HIS A 134 -20.44 14.63 24.27
CA HIS A 134 -20.83 14.09 25.57
C HIS A 134 -20.21 14.89 26.73
N LYS A 135 -18.97 15.37 26.58
CA LYS A 135 -18.33 16.26 27.56
C LYS A 135 -19.00 17.63 27.67
N ARG A 136 -19.69 18.10 26.62
CA ARG A 136 -20.47 19.36 26.66
C ARG A 136 -21.84 19.22 27.33
N GLN A 137 -22.44 18.03 27.34
CA GLN A 137 -23.73 17.80 28.01
C GLN A 137 -23.58 17.43 29.50
N GLY A 138 -22.35 17.18 29.96
CA GLY A 138 -22.03 16.89 31.36
C GLY A 138 -21.66 18.11 32.22
N ASN A 139 -22.31 19.27 32.05
CA ASN A 139 -22.40 20.26 33.14
C ASN A 139 -23.59 21.24 32.94
N PRO A 140 -24.78 20.95 33.50
CA PRO A 140 -25.88 21.91 33.56
C PRO A 140 -25.80 22.87 34.77
N SER A 141 -24.83 22.71 35.67
CA SER A 141 -24.70 23.50 36.89
C SER A 141 -23.39 24.29 36.86
N GLY A 142 -23.46 25.52 36.35
CA GLY A 142 -22.37 26.48 36.40
C GLY A 142 -22.04 26.94 37.82
N GLU A 143 -21.48 26.05 38.64
CA GLU A 143 -20.73 26.46 39.83
C GLU A 143 -19.23 26.50 39.54
N PRO A 144 -18.54 27.62 39.81
CA PRO A 144 -17.08 27.68 39.71
C PRO A 144 -16.43 26.74 40.74
N LEU A 145 -15.43 25.98 40.31
CA LEU A 145 -14.58 25.10 41.11
C LEU A 145 -13.62 25.86 42.06
N GLU A 146 -14.12 26.88 42.76
CA GLU A 146 -13.32 27.69 43.69
C GLU A 146 -13.89 27.71 45.13
N LYS A 147 -14.94 26.94 45.42
CA LYS A 147 -15.57 26.94 46.75
C LYS A 147 -15.52 25.62 47.51
N GLN A 148 -14.89 24.58 46.98
CA GLN A 148 -14.89 23.27 47.64
C GLN A 148 -13.69 23.04 48.57
N ASP A 149 -12.56 23.74 48.37
CA ASP A 149 -11.36 23.54 49.21
C ASP A 149 -11.27 24.50 50.41
N ILE A 150 -11.97 25.65 50.39
CA ILE A 150 -11.94 26.64 51.49
C ILE A 150 -12.86 26.22 52.65
N GLY A 151 -13.91 25.43 52.39
CA GLY A 151 -14.87 24.97 53.39
C GLY A 151 -14.35 23.84 54.30
N VAL A 152 -13.36 23.07 53.83
CA VAL A 152 -12.74 21.99 54.61
C VAL A 152 -11.63 22.53 55.51
N MET A 153 -10.90 23.56 55.07
CA MET A 153 -9.78 24.13 55.82
C MET A 153 -10.19 25.02 57.01
N ASN A 154 -11.40 25.58 57.00
CA ASN A 154 -11.95 26.35 58.13
C ASN A 154 -12.67 25.50 59.18
N ARG A 155 -12.92 24.21 58.92
CA ARG A 155 -13.58 23.31 59.87
C ARG A 155 -12.60 22.66 60.85
N THR A 156 -11.32 22.55 60.49
CA THR A 156 -10.25 22.04 61.34
C THR A 156 -9.63 23.10 62.28
N ARG A 157 -9.88 24.40 62.06
CA ARG A 157 -9.34 25.46 62.93
C ARG A 157 -10.21 25.79 64.15
N LYS A 158 -11.50 25.46 64.14
CA LYS A 158 -12.44 25.71 65.26
C LYS A 158 -12.58 24.56 66.28
N MET A 159 -11.76 23.52 66.16
CA MET A 159 -11.77 22.37 67.10
C MET A 159 -10.55 22.34 68.02
N ASN A 160 -9.64 23.33 67.92
CA ASN A 160 -8.38 23.39 68.66
C ASN A 160 -8.17 24.70 69.44
N GLU A 161 -9.23 25.46 69.72
CA GLU A 161 -9.23 26.58 70.69
C GLU A 161 -10.31 26.35 71.76
#